data_AF-A0A6P7S808-F1
#
_entry.id   AF-A0A6P7S808-F1
#
_cell.length_a   1.000
_cell.length_b   1.000
_cell.length_c   1.000
_cell.angle_alpha   90.00
_cell.angle_beta   90.00
_cell.angle_gamma   90.00
#
_symmetry.space_group_name_H-M   'P 1'
#
loop_
_entity.id
_entity.type
_entity.pdbx_description
1 polymer ?
#
loop_
_entity_poly.entity_id
_entity_poly.type
_entity_poly.pdbx_seq_one_letter_code
_entity_poly.pdbx_strand_id
1 'polypeptide(L)'
;MAEESNVVVPRTATELQKIKLEKLMKHPEKEIIIPDSSKEWVPKLPPEFIRNVWGSSAGAGSGDFHVYRGVRRREYARQKFISEKADKDNLDEIYHKKVLENQKAAEERTSKKRAKRQKKKMKRLAKKKKVQENKSKQVGSNKDISENKDTSDEDDSDPDNSSEED
;
A
#
# COMPACT_ATOMS: atom_id res chain seq x y z
N MET A 1 -43.70 17.90 -21.43
CA MET A 1 -43.94 16.47 -21.77
C MET A 1 -43.19 15.63 -20.76
N ALA A 2 -43.88 14.90 -19.90
CA ALA A 2 -43.24 13.96 -19.00
C ALA A 2 -42.94 12.69 -19.82
N GLU A 3 -41.66 12.40 -20.06
CA GLU A 3 -41.26 11.18 -20.74
C GLU A 3 -41.61 9.96 -19.89
N GLU A 4 -42.26 8.97 -20.49
CA GLU A 4 -42.59 7.70 -19.84
C GLU A 4 -41.31 6.97 -19.44
N SER A 5 -41.11 6.76 -18.15
CA SER A 5 -39.98 6.02 -17.62
C SER A 5 -40.19 4.52 -17.80
N ASN A 6 -39.65 3.94 -18.89
CA ASN A 6 -39.57 2.49 -19.03
C ASN A 6 -38.59 1.92 -18.00
N VAL A 7 -39.09 1.04 -17.12
CA VAL A 7 -38.26 0.36 -16.11
C VAL A 7 -37.48 -0.75 -16.79
N VAL A 8 -36.19 -0.50 -17.07
CA VAL A 8 -35.26 -1.49 -17.62
C VAL A 8 -34.47 -2.13 -16.49
N VAL A 9 -34.60 -3.45 -16.33
CA VAL A 9 -33.82 -4.23 -15.36
C VAL A 9 -32.51 -4.68 -16.03
N PRO A 10 -31.34 -4.20 -15.58
CA PRO A 10 -30.08 -4.56 -16.19
C PRO A 10 -29.73 -6.03 -15.95
N ARG A 11 -29.35 -6.75 -16.99
CA ARG A 11 -28.91 -8.16 -16.93
C ARG A 11 -27.39 -8.30 -16.87
N THR A 12 -26.65 -7.29 -17.33
CA THR A 12 -25.17 -7.29 -17.40
C THR A 12 -24.58 -6.03 -16.77
N ALA A 13 -23.34 -6.09 -16.28
CA ALA A 13 -22.64 -4.94 -15.69
C ALA A 13 -22.52 -3.75 -16.68
N THR A 14 -22.35 -4.03 -17.97
CA THR A 14 -22.31 -3.03 -19.04
C THR A 14 -23.64 -2.30 -19.21
N GLU A 15 -24.75 -3.00 -19.07
CA GLU A 15 -26.10 -2.42 -19.16
C GLU A 15 -26.39 -1.49 -17.97
N LEU A 16 -25.93 -1.86 -16.76
CA LEU A 16 -25.99 -1.00 -15.58
C LEU A 16 -25.19 0.29 -15.78
N GLN A 17 -23.97 0.19 -16.33
CA GLN A 17 -23.15 1.36 -16.66
C GLN A 17 -23.81 2.23 -17.75
N LYS A 18 -24.38 1.61 -18.79
CA LYS A 18 -25.12 2.31 -19.85
C LYS A 18 -26.29 3.12 -19.28
N ILE A 19 -27.11 2.53 -18.42
CA ILE A 19 -28.23 3.22 -17.76
C ILE A 19 -27.74 4.42 -16.92
N LYS A 20 -26.64 4.24 -16.16
CA LYS A 20 -26.03 5.34 -15.38
C LYS A 20 -25.52 6.46 -16.28
N LEU A 21 -24.88 6.10 -17.39
CA LEU A 21 -24.32 7.05 -18.35
C LEU A 21 -25.43 7.82 -19.07
N GLU A 22 -26.48 7.14 -19.55
CA GLU A 22 -27.67 7.79 -20.13
C GLU A 22 -28.30 8.78 -19.14
N LYS A 23 -28.41 8.41 -17.86
CA LYS A 23 -28.93 9.30 -16.80
C LYS A 23 -28.06 10.55 -16.61
N LEU A 24 -26.73 10.42 -16.69
CA LEU A 24 -25.81 11.56 -16.59
C LEU A 24 -25.88 12.44 -17.85
N MET A 25 -25.98 11.85 -19.04
CA MET A 25 -26.03 12.58 -20.32
C MET A 25 -27.37 13.28 -20.58
N LYS A 26 -28.47 12.91 -19.89
CA LYS A 26 -29.74 13.63 -19.96
C LYS A 26 -29.63 15.10 -19.51
N HIS A 27 -28.69 15.42 -18.62
CA HIS A 27 -28.47 16.77 -18.11
C HIS A 27 -26.97 17.09 -18.05
N PRO A 28 -26.34 17.38 -19.20
CA PRO A 28 -24.89 17.62 -19.26
C PRO A 28 -24.46 18.93 -18.58
N GLU A 29 -25.38 19.89 -18.41
CA GLU A 29 -25.10 21.17 -17.75
C GLU A 29 -25.03 21.07 -16.22
N LYS A 30 -25.49 19.96 -15.62
CA LYS A 30 -25.49 19.78 -14.18
C LYS A 30 -24.13 19.24 -13.71
N GLU A 31 -23.45 19.99 -12.87
CA GLU A 31 -22.20 19.55 -12.23
C GLU A 31 -22.42 18.26 -11.41
N ILE A 32 -21.48 17.33 -11.55
CA ILE A 32 -21.51 16.04 -10.85
C ILE A 32 -20.68 16.16 -9.57
N ILE A 33 -21.33 16.02 -8.41
CA ILE A 33 -20.64 15.97 -7.12
C ILE A 33 -20.15 14.54 -6.87
N ILE A 34 -18.84 14.34 -6.95
CA ILE A 34 -18.21 13.09 -6.50
C ILE A 34 -18.14 13.14 -4.97
N PRO A 35 -18.71 12.16 -4.25
CA PRO A 35 -18.63 12.15 -2.79
C PRO A 35 -17.19 11.93 -2.34
N ASP A 36 -16.76 12.70 -1.35
CA ASP A 36 -15.50 12.46 -0.65
C ASP A 36 -15.53 11.09 0.07
N SER A 37 -14.35 10.59 0.43
CA SER A 37 -14.21 9.35 1.20
C SER A 37 -15.10 9.38 2.45
N SER A 38 -15.73 8.25 2.78
CA SER A 38 -16.58 8.14 3.96
C SER A 38 -15.81 8.51 5.22
N LYS A 39 -16.28 9.53 5.94
CA LYS A 39 -15.68 9.93 7.21
C LYS A 39 -15.88 8.84 8.25
N GLU A 40 -14.82 8.47 8.95
CA GLU A 40 -14.89 7.56 10.08
C GLU A 40 -15.80 8.14 11.17
N TRP A 41 -16.57 7.26 11.82
CA TRP A 41 -17.38 7.68 12.95
C TRP A 41 -16.47 8.03 14.13
N VAL A 42 -16.60 9.28 14.61
CA VAL A 42 -15.83 9.79 15.75
C VAL A 42 -16.80 10.18 16.87
N PRO A 43 -16.53 9.81 18.14
CA PRO A 43 -17.34 10.24 19.26
C PRO A 43 -17.37 11.77 19.34
N LYS A 44 -18.57 12.33 19.55
CA LYS A 44 -18.75 13.78 19.67
C LYS A 44 -17.97 14.29 20.88
N LEU A 45 -17.30 15.42 20.72
CA LEU A 45 -16.63 16.11 21.82
C LEU A 45 -17.64 16.46 22.92
N PRO A 46 -17.25 16.36 24.21
CA PRO A 46 -18.09 16.82 25.29
C PRO A 46 -18.34 18.34 25.15
N PRO A 47 -19.55 18.82 25.50
CA PRO A 47 -19.80 20.26 25.53
C PRO A 47 -18.93 20.92 26.60
N GLU A 48 -18.42 22.11 26.31
CA GLU A 48 -17.53 22.85 27.20
C GLU A 48 -18.24 23.27 28.50
N PHE A 49 -19.47 23.80 28.38
CA PHE A 49 -20.27 24.25 29.52
C PHE A 49 -21.62 23.54 29.57
N ILE A 50 -21.91 22.91 30.70
CA ILE A 50 -23.24 22.43 31.03
C ILE A 50 -23.94 23.54 31.80
N ARG A 51 -24.98 24.14 31.20
CA ARG A 51 -25.71 25.27 31.78
C ARG A 51 -26.73 24.86 32.84
N ASN A 52 -27.22 23.62 32.77
CA ASN A 52 -28.33 23.13 33.60
C ASN A 52 -27.80 22.20 34.70
N VAL A 53 -26.86 22.68 35.51
CA VAL A 53 -26.32 21.92 36.65
C VAL A 53 -27.06 22.35 37.92
N TRP A 54 -27.70 21.39 38.59
CA TRP A 54 -28.29 21.62 39.91
C TRP A 54 -27.22 21.58 41.01
N GLY A 55 -27.51 22.19 42.16
CA GLY A 55 -26.55 22.26 43.27
C GLY A 55 -26.10 20.88 43.77
N SER A 56 -24.87 20.79 44.26
CA SER A 56 -24.24 19.52 44.65
C SER A 56 -24.97 18.74 45.76
N SER A 57 -25.76 19.43 46.57
CA SER A 57 -26.58 18.83 47.63
C SER A 57 -28.06 18.66 47.25
N ALA A 58 -28.43 18.94 46.00
CA ALA A 58 -29.78 18.70 45.52
C ALA A 58 -30.06 17.19 45.43
N GLY A 59 -31.30 16.79 45.72
CA GLY A 59 -31.71 15.38 45.59
C GLY A 59 -31.80 14.93 44.13
N ALA A 60 -31.95 13.62 43.92
CA ALA A 60 -32.11 13.05 42.58
C ALA A 60 -33.42 13.53 41.93
N GLY A 61 -33.30 14.21 40.79
CA GLY A 61 -34.43 14.61 39.95
C GLY A 61 -34.96 13.46 39.11
N SER A 62 -36.19 13.58 38.62
CA SER A 62 -36.82 12.58 37.73
C SER A 62 -36.09 12.43 36.39
N GLY A 63 -35.37 13.46 35.94
CA GLY A 63 -34.58 13.46 34.70
C GLY A 63 -33.17 12.88 34.83
N ASP A 64 -32.65 12.74 36.05
CA ASP A 64 -31.23 12.43 36.27
C ASP A 64 -30.86 11.03 35.75
N PHE A 65 -31.80 10.08 35.86
CA PHE A 65 -31.63 8.75 35.30
C PHE A 65 -31.39 8.78 33.79
N HIS A 66 -32.13 9.61 33.06
CA HIS A 66 -31.99 9.71 31.60
C HIS A 66 -30.72 10.45 31.20
N VAL A 67 -30.31 11.47 31.96
CA VAL A 67 -29.02 12.15 31.80
C VAL A 67 -27.89 11.14 31.97
N TYR A 68 -27.89 10.39 33.06
CA TYR A 68 -26.88 9.37 33.34
C TYR A 68 -26.81 8.29 32.25
N ARG A 69 -27.97 7.76 31.82
CA ARG A 69 -28.05 6.77 30.73
C ARG A 69 -27.44 7.30 29.42
N GLY A 70 -27.71 8.55 29.08
CA GLY A 70 -27.15 9.20 27.89
C GLY A 70 -25.63 9.40 27.98
N VAL A 71 -25.14 9.87 29.13
CA VAL A 71 -23.71 10.07 29.38
C VAL A 71 -22.97 8.74 29.39
N ARG A 72 -23.49 7.71 30.09
CA ARG A 72 -22.90 6.36 30.12
C ARG A 72 -22.79 5.76 28.72
N ARG A 73 -23.84 5.86 27.89
CA ARG A 73 -23.79 5.37 26.51
C ARG A 73 -22.75 6.11 25.66
N ARG A 74 -22.66 7.43 25.80
CA ARG A 74 -21.66 8.25 25.10
C ARG A 74 -20.24 7.85 25.52
N GLU A 75 -20.04 7.65 26.81
CA GLU A 75 -18.74 7.29 27.37
C GLU A 75 -18.31 5.88 26.96
N TYR A 76 -19.20 4.88 27.00
CA TYR A 76 -18.88 3.54 26.49
C TYR A 76 -18.56 3.55 25.00
N ALA A 77 -19.31 4.29 24.18
CA ALA A 77 -19.01 4.43 22.76
C ALA A 77 -17.66 5.12 22.53
N ARG A 78 -17.30 6.12 23.35
CA ARG A 78 -16.00 6.79 23.32
C ARG A 78 -14.85 5.85 23.72
N GLN A 79 -14.99 5.12 24.82
CA GLN A 79 -13.99 4.16 25.28
C GLN A 79 -13.75 3.06 24.26
N LYS A 80 -14.83 2.49 23.71
CA LYS A 80 -14.76 1.49 22.65
C LYS A 80 -14.04 2.01 21.41
N PHE A 81 -14.34 3.24 20.98
CA PHE A 81 -13.64 3.86 19.85
C PHE A 81 -12.14 4.02 20.11
N ILE A 82 -11.76 4.44 21.32
CA ILE A 82 -10.35 4.62 21.67
C ILE A 82 -9.61 3.29 21.69
N SER A 83 -10.19 2.25 22.28
CA SER A 83 -9.57 0.92 22.28
C SER A 83 -9.43 0.35 20.87
N GLU A 84 -10.51 0.39 20.08
CA GLU A 84 -10.49 -0.12 18.70
C GLU A 84 -9.51 0.65 17.81
N LYS A 85 -9.38 1.97 18.01
CA LYS A 85 -8.42 2.79 17.28
C LYS A 85 -6.98 2.44 17.69
N ALA A 86 -6.70 2.32 18.99
CA ALA A 86 -5.38 1.93 19.46
C ALA A 86 -4.96 0.55 18.92
N ASP A 87 -5.88 -0.41 18.91
CA ASP A 87 -5.61 -1.75 18.37
C ASP A 87 -5.30 -1.70 16.87
N LYS A 88 -6.06 -0.93 16.09
CA LYS A 88 -5.81 -0.73 14.65
C LYS A 88 -4.46 -0.04 14.40
N ASP A 89 -4.20 1.06 15.08
CA ASP A 89 -2.95 1.82 14.93
C ASP A 89 -1.73 0.93 15.25
N ASN A 90 -1.82 0.10 16.31
CA ASN A 90 -0.77 -0.87 16.65
C ASN A 90 -0.56 -1.93 15.56
N LEU A 91 -1.64 -2.50 15.02
CA LEU A 91 -1.57 -3.49 13.94
C LEU A 91 -1.00 -2.90 12.65
N ASP A 92 -1.38 -1.68 12.32
CA ASP A 92 -0.88 -0.96 11.15
C ASP A 92 0.62 -0.65 11.30
N GLU A 93 1.07 -0.23 12.48
CA GLU A 93 2.49 -0.03 12.77
C GLU A 93 3.31 -1.31 12.59
N ILE A 94 2.81 -2.44 13.12
CA ILE A 94 3.47 -3.75 12.98
C ILE A 94 3.53 -4.15 11.51
N TYR A 95 2.43 -3.96 10.78
CA TYR A 95 2.37 -4.25 9.35
C TYR A 95 3.38 -3.41 8.57
N HIS A 96 3.43 -2.10 8.81
CA HIS A 96 4.37 -1.20 8.14
C HIS A 96 5.83 -1.56 8.45
N LYS A 97 6.16 -1.89 9.71
CA LYS A 97 7.50 -2.37 10.09
C LYS A 97 7.88 -3.62 9.31
N LYS A 98 6.98 -4.63 9.26
CA LYS A 98 7.21 -5.87 8.52
C LYS A 98 7.39 -5.64 7.01
N VAL A 99 6.59 -4.75 6.41
CA VAL A 99 6.73 -4.40 4.99
C VAL A 99 8.09 -3.74 4.72
N LEU A 100 8.53 -2.80 5.57
CA LEU A 100 9.82 -2.14 5.43
C LEU A 100 11.00 -3.10 5.59
N GLU A 101 10.91 -4.04 6.54
CA GLU A 101 11.93 -5.09 6.74
C GLU A 101 12.03 -6.00 5.52
N ASN A 102 10.89 -6.44 4.98
CA ASN A 102 10.85 -7.26 3.77
C ASN A 102 11.43 -6.52 2.56
N GLN A 103 11.11 -5.23 2.40
CA GLN A 103 11.68 -4.40 1.34
C GLN A 103 13.20 -4.27 1.48
N LYS A 104 13.71 -3.99 2.69
CA LYS A 104 15.16 -3.92 2.96
C LYS A 104 15.87 -5.23 2.68
N ALA A 105 15.30 -6.35 3.11
CA ALA A 105 15.87 -7.68 2.85
C ALA A 105 15.91 -8.00 1.35
N ALA A 106 14.84 -7.67 0.61
CA ALA A 106 14.79 -7.84 -0.84
C ALA A 106 15.80 -6.94 -1.57
N GLU A 107 15.95 -5.69 -1.13
CA GLU A 107 16.92 -4.74 -1.65
C GLU A 107 18.37 -5.17 -1.38
N GLU A 108 18.66 -5.68 -0.19
CA GLU A 108 19.99 -6.17 0.16
C GLU A 108 20.37 -7.38 -0.71
N ARG A 109 19.46 -8.36 -0.85
CA ARG A 109 19.67 -9.53 -1.71
C ARG A 109 19.84 -9.11 -3.18
N THR A 110 19.04 -8.15 -3.64
CA THR A 110 19.13 -7.61 -5.01
C THR A 110 20.42 -6.82 -5.24
N SER A 111 20.84 -6.01 -4.27
CA SER A 111 22.07 -5.20 -4.31
C SER A 111 23.31 -6.08 -4.34
N LYS A 112 23.39 -7.10 -3.46
CA LYS A 112 24.46 -8.11 -3.47
C LYS A 112 24.58 -8.79 -4.83
N LYS A 113 23.46 -9.30 -5.38
CA LYS A 113 23.42 -9.93 -6.71
C LYS A 113 23.79 -8.96 -7.84
N ARG A 114 23.30 -7.72 -7.79
CA ARG A 114 23.63 -6.65 -8.75
C ARG A 114 25.11 -6.31 -8.71
N ALA A 115 25.71 -6.18 -7.52
CA ALA A 115 27.13 -5.91 -7.34
C ALA A 115 28.00 -7.05 -7.90
N LYS A 116 27.65 -8.33 -7.64
CA LYS A 116 28.31 -9.49 -8.26
C LYS A 116 28.27 -9.40 -9.80
N ARG A 117 27.10 -9.13 -10.39
CA ARG A 117 26.92 -8.99 -11.86
C ARG A 117 27.72 -7.80 -12.44
N GLN A 118 27.74 -6.65 -11.78
CA GLN A 118 28.50 -5.49 -12.22
C GLN A 118 30.01 -5.75 -12.18
N LYS A 119 30.51 -6.42 -11.12
CA LYS A 119 31.92 -6.86 -11.07
C LYS A 119 32.27 -7.81 -12.23
N LYS A 120 31.44 -8.83 -12.54
CA LYS A 120 31.64 -9.73 -13.70
C LYS A 120 31.59 -8.96 -15.03
N LYS A 121 30.67 -8.00 -15.18
CA LYS A 121 30.57 -7.12 -16.37
C LYS A 121 31.83 -6.28 -16.56
N MET A 122 32.33 -5.63 -15.51
CA MET A 122 33.55 -4.80 -15.57
C MET A 122 34.80 -5.63 -15.88
N LYS A 123 34.95 -6.81 -15.26
CA LYS A 123 36.03 -7.77 -15.59
C LYS A 123 35.98 -8.20 -17.06
N ARG A 124 34.79 -8.53 -17.59
CA ARG A 124 34.61 -8.91 -19.00
C ARG A 124 34.94 -7.76 -19.95
N LEU A 125 34.52 -6.53 -19.64
CA LEU A 125 34.87 -5.34 -20.42
C LEU A 125 36.37 -5.07 -20.41
N ALA A 126 37.04 -5.22 -19.27
CA ALA A 126 38.49 -5.09 -19.17
C ALA A 126 39.24 -6.16 -19.99
N LYS A 127 38.80 -7.43 -19.95
CA LYS A 127 39.37 -8.51 -20.79
C LYS A 127 39.18 -8.20 -22.28
N LYS A 128 37.99 -7.75 -22.69
CA LYS A 128 37.72 -7.32 -24.09
C LYS A 128 38.61 -6.16 -24.54
N LYS A 129 38.80 -5.14 -23.71
CA LYS A 129 39.70 -4.00 -24.01
C LYS A 129 41.15 -4.47 -24.17
N LYS A 130 41.66 -5.34 -23.27
CA LYS A 130 43.02 -5.92 -23.40
C LYS A 130 43.18 -6.74 -24.69
N VAL A 131 42.17 -7.54 -25.06
CA VAL A 131 42.20 -8.31 -26.31
C VAL A 131 42.18 -7.39 -27.54
N GLN A 132 41.41 -6.31 -27.52
CA GLN A 132 41.40 -5.33 -28.60
C GLN A 132 42.73 -4.56 -28.71
N GLU A 133 43.36 -4.18 -27.60
CA GLU A 133 44.66 -3.52 -27.58
C GLU A 133 45.80 -4.44 -28.06
N ASN A 134 45.74 -5.72 -27.70
CA ASN A 134 46.68 -6.72 -28.24
C ASN A 134 46.45 -6.98 -29.73
N LYS A 135 45.18 -6.97 -30.19
CA LYS A 135 44.86 -7.06 -31.63
C LYS A 135 45.32 -5.83 -32.40
N SER A 136 45.19 -4.61 -31.87
CA SER A 136 45.67 -3.40 -32.55
C SER A 136 47.20 -3.31 -32.58
N LYS A 137 47.90 -3.85 -31.57
CA LYS A 137 49.38 -4.01 -31.60
C LYS A 137 49.84 -5.11 -32.55
N GLN A 138 48.99 -6.09 -32.89
CA GLN A 138 49.32 -7.19 -33.82
C GLN A 138 48.91 -6.96 -35.29
N VAL A 139 48.37 -5.80 -35.68
CA VAL A 139 48.14 -5.48 -37.10
C VAL A 139 49.45 -5.31 -37.91
N GLY A 140 50.63 -5.48 -37.28
CA GLY A 140 51.93 -5.58 -37.96
C GLY A 140 52.43 -7.01 -38.25
N SER A 141 51.71 -8.08 -37.88
CA SER A 141 52.22 -9.45 -38.04
C SER A 141 51.10 -10.44 -38.37
N ASN A 142 51.14 -10.94 -39.59
CA ASN A 142 50.21 -11.93 -40.14
C ASN A 142 50.38 -13.30 -39.47
N LYS A 143 49.27 -14.05 -39.43
CA LYS A 143 49.16 -15.53 -39.57
C LYS A 143 48.78 -16.37 -38.33
N ASP A 144 47.54 -16.87 -38.42
CA ASP A 144 46.99 -18.21 -38.10
C ASP A 144 46.98 -18.83 -36.68
N ILE A 145 45.76 -19.28 -36.34
CA ILE A 145 45.35 -20.49 -35.59
C ILE A 145 45.49 -20.50 -34.05
N SER A 146 44.33 -20.50 -33.36
CA SER A 146 43.80 -21.69 -32.68
C SER A 146 42.54 -21.33 -31.88
N GLU A 147 41.48 -22.10 -32.12
CA GLU A 147 40.33 -22.22 -31.24
C GLU A 147 40.83 -22.76 -29.90
N ASN A 148 40.64 -22.02 -28.82
CA ASN A 148 40.80 -22.56 -27.48
C ASN A 148 39.50 -22.39 -26.70
N LYS A 149 38.86 -23.54 -26.46
CA LYS A 149 37.72 -23.72 -25.56
C LYS A 149 38.15 -23.26 -24.17
N ASP A 150 37.49 -22.23 -23.65
CA ASP A 150 37.57 -21.88 -22.23
C ASP A 150 36.20 -22.15 -21.60
N THR A 151 35.94 -23.44 -21.39
CA THR A 151 34.90 -23.95 -20.50
C THR A 151 35.51 -24.10 -19.11
N SER A 152 35.23 -23.14 -18.23
CA SER A 152 35.32 -23.28 -16.77
C SER A 152 34.45 -22.20 -16.11
N ASP A 153 33.14 -22.31 -16.30
CA ASP A 153 32.14 -21.71 -15.41
C ASP A 153 31.61 -22.86 -14.52
N GLU A 154 32.46 -23.39 -13.64
CA GLU A 154 32.04 -24.16 -12.46
C GLU A 154 32.91 -23.69 -11.30
N ASP A 155 32.32 -22.93 -10.39
CA ASP A 155 32.17 -23.29 -8.98
C ASP A 155 31.83 -22.02 -8.16
N ASP A 156 30.54 -21.88 -7.83
CA ASP A 156 30.10 -21.22 -6.60
C ASP A 156 28.64 -21.66 -6.37
N SER A 157 28.48 -22.94 -6.10
CA SER A 157 27.28 -23.45 -5.42
C SER A 157 27.25 -22.82 -4.03
N ASP A 158 26.45 -21.76 -3.84
CA ASP A 158 26.04 -21.28 -2.51
C ASP A 158 25.17 -22.38 -1.86
N PRO A 159 25.62 -23.10 -0.81
CA PRO A 159 24.79 -23.99 -0.03
C PRO A 159 24.35 -23.22 1.22
N ASP A 160 23.47 -22.23 1.07
CA ASP A 160 22.89 -21.59 2.25
C ASP A 160 21.56 -20.91 1.93
N ASN A 161 20.49 -21.71 1.96
CA ASN A 161 19.16 -21.24 2.41
C ASN A 161 18.25 -22.44 2.73
N SER A 162 18.63 -23.23 3.73
CA SER A 162 17.75 -24.22 4.36
C SER A 162 17.97 -24.23 5.88
N SER A 163 17.55 -23.15 6.54
CA SER A 163 17.12 -23.16 7.94
C SER A 163 16.82 -21.73 8.41
N GLU A 164 15.54 -21.37 8.41
CA GLU A 164 14.94 -20.75 9.60
C GLU A 164 13.43 -20.99 9.52
N GLU A 165 13.00 -21.95 10.33
CA GLU A 165 11.62 -22.25 10.68
C GLU A 165 11.10 -21.19 11.66
N ASP A 166 9.95 -20.60 11.33
CA ASP A 166 8.76 -20.30 12.17
C ASP A 166 7.89 -19.20 11.51
#